data_AF-A0A1Z9RXG1-F1
#
_entry.id   AF-A0A1Z9RXG1-F1
#
_cell.length_a   1.000
_cell.length_b   1.000
_cell.length_c   1.000
_cell.angle_alpha   90.00
_cell.angle_beta   90.00
_cell.angle_gamma   90.00
#
_symmetry.space_group_name_H-M   'P 1'
#
loop_
_entity.id
_entity.type
_entity.pdbx_description
1 polymer ?
#
loop_
_entity_poly.entity_id
_entity_poly.type
_entity_poly.pdbx_seq_one_letter_code
_entity_poly.pdbx_strand_id
1 'polypeptide(L)'
;IEYQLNKSLFLRFVGQYNSSFRDSLNDSSKDGDPIYFKGSDGSYYRASKQESNSIQADFLFSYRPTPGTLVFVGYGSSLTEPEQYRFRSLDRKSDGFFIKLSYLYRL
;
A
#
# COMPACT_ATOMS: atom_id res chain seq x y z
N ILE A 1 -2.89 -13.76 2.04
CA ILE A 1 -2.62 -15.20 2.29
C ILE A 1 -2.01 -15.33 3.67
N GLU A 2 -2.46 -16.32 4.42
CA GLU A 2 -1.95 -16.62 5.75
C GLU A 2 -1.63 -18.11 5.82
N TYR A 3 -0.48 -18.44 6.42
CA TYR A 3 -0.03 -19.82 6.55
C TYR A 3 0.61 -20.07 7.91
N GLN A 4 0.12 -21.09 8.60
CA GLN A 4 0.68 -21.53 9.88
C GLN A 4 1.37 -22.87 9.68
N LEU A 5 2.71 -22.87 9.60
CA LEU A 5 3.50 -24.09 9.42
C LEU A 5 3.39 -25.02 10.64
N ASN A 6 3.43 -24.43 11.84
CA ASN A 6 3.20 -25.14 13.10
C ASN A 6 2.76 -24.14 14.19
N LYS A 7 2.46 -24.62 15.40
CA LYS A 7 2.07 -23.74 16.54
C LYS A 7 3.10 -22.65 16.87
N SER A 8 4.36 -22.86 16.50
CA SER A 8 5.48 -21.97 16.76
C SER A 8 5.83 -21.06 15.59
N LEU A 9 5.30 -21.28 14.38
CA LEU A 9 5.73 -20.55 13.19
C LEU A 9 4.55 -20.11 12.34
N PHE A 10 4.47 -18.81 12.15
CA PHE A 10 3.37 -18.14 11.45
C PHE A 10 3.91 -17.22 10.37
N LEU A 11 3.29 -17.29 9.20
CA LEU A 11 3.64 -16.54 8.01
C LEU A 11 2.38 -15.85 7.48
N ARG A 12 2.48 -14.57 7.18
CA ARG A 12 1.43 -13.83 6.50
C ARG A 12 2.01 -13.03 5.35
N PHE A 13 1.32 -13.08 4.23
CA PHE A 13 1.63 -12.30 3.05
C PHE A 13 0.37 -11.57 2.58
N VAL A 14 0.47 -10.27 2.36
CA VAL A 14 -0.62 -9.43 1.86
C VAL A 14 -0.13 -8.76 0.58
N GLY A 15 -0.83 -9.00 -0.52
CA GLY A 15 -0.64 -8.27 -1.76
C GLY A 15 -1.91 -7.49 -2.05
N GLN A 16 -1.80 -6.21 -2.36
CA GLN A 16 -2.90 -5.35 -2.74
C GLN A 16 -2.55 -4.62 -4.04
N TYR A 17 -3.49 -4.61 -4.98
CA TYR A 17 -3.44 -3.80 -6.19
C TYR A 17 -4.61 -2.84 -6.18
N ASN A 18 -4.33 -1.54 -6.18
CA ASN A 18 -5.33 -0.49 -6.30
C ASN A 18 -5.18 0.20 -7.65
N SER A 19 -6.23 0.13 -8.45
CA SER A 19 -6.36 0.90 -9.69
C SER A 19 -7.45 1.92 -9.49
N SER A 20 -7.10 3.20 -9.52
CA SER A 20 -8.07 4.29 -9.49
C SER A 20 -8.08 5.03 -10.81
N PHE A 21 -9.30 5.22 -11.31
CA PHE A 21 -9.58 5.98 -12.50
C PHE A 21 -10.55 7.09 -12.14
N ARG A 22 -10.23 8.31 -12.53
CA ARG A 22 -11.13 9.46 -12.45
C ARG A 22 -11.12 10.16 -13.79
N ASP A 23 -12.31 10.32 -14.38
CA ASP A 23 -12.44 11.13 -15.59
C ASP A 23 -12.30 12.63 -15.29
N SER A 24 -12.24 13.45 -16.32
CA SER A 24 -12.28 14.91 -16.13
C SER A 24 -13.58 15.32 -15.43
N LEU A 25 -13.46 16.14 -14.40
CA LEU A 25 -14.60 16.61 -13.63
C LEU A 25 -15.25 17.78 -14.37
N ASN A 26 -16.54 17.64 -14.64
CA ASN A 26 -17.35 18.66 -15.29
C ASN A 26 -18.65 18.85 -14.49
N ASP A 27 -19.24 20.03 -14.55
CA ASP A 27 -20.50 20.35 -13.89
C ASP A 27 -21.69 19.68 -14.61
N SER A 28 -22.44 18.88 -13.87
CA SER A 28 -23.60 18.13 -14.36
C SER A 28 -24.88 18.97 -14.52
N SER A 29 -24.87 20.24 -14.08
CA SER A 29 -26.10 21.00 -13.85
C SER A 29 -26.72 21.64 -15.09
N LYS A 30 -25.91 22.04 -16.09
CA LYS A 30 -26.43 22.71 -17.30
C LYS A 30 -25.61 22.49 -18.58
N ASP A 31 -24.32 22.83 -18.57
CA ASP A 31 -23.55 22.99 -19.82
C ASP A 31 -22.30 22.09 -19.92
N GLY A 32 -22.03 21.27 -18.89
CA GLY A 32 -20.85 20.39 -18.90
C GLY A 32 -19.53 21.15 -18.72
N ASP A 33 -19.58 22.34 -18.11
CA ASP A 33 -18.41 23.18 -17.93
C ASP A 33 -17.33 22.48 -17.09
N PRO A 34 -16.04 22.62 -17.45
CA PRO A 34 -14.96 21.96 -16.72
C PRO A 34 -14.77 22.57 -15.33
N ILE A 35 -14.57 21.69 -14.34
CA ILE A 35 -14.26 22.10 -12.96
C ILE A 35 -12.77 22.41 -12.85
N TYR A 36 -12.44 23.46 -12.09
CA TYR A 36 -11.07 23.87 -11.80
C TYR A 36 -10.78 23.76 -10.31
N PHE A 37 -9.57 23.32 -9.97
CA PHE A 37 -9.04 23.36 -8.62
C PHE A 37 -8.12 24.56 -8.45
N LYS A 38 -8.14 25.16 -7.27
CA LYS A 38 -7.25 26.25 -6.91
C LYS A 38 -5.98 25.69 -6.26
N GLY A 39 -4.82 25.98 -6.86
CA GLY A 39 -3.50 25.65 -6.33
C GLY A 39 -3.12 26.50 -5.13
N SER A 40 -2.14 26.03 -4.35
CA SER A 40 -1.57 26.77 -3.22
C SER A 40 -0.85 28.06 -3.64
N ASP A 41 -0.45 28.15 -4.90
CA ASP A 41 0.13 29.32 -5.57
C ASP A 41 -0.92 30.31 -6.09
N GLY A 42 -2.22 30.02 -5.91
CA GLY A 42 -3.33 30.82 -6.42
C GLY A 42 -3.66 30.58 -7.89
N SER A 43 -2.95 29.68 -8.58
CA SER A 43 -3.29 29.27 -9.95
C SER A 43 -4.55 28.41 -9.98
N TYR A 44 -5.23 28.38 -11.13
CA TYR A 44 -6.35 27.48 -11.37
C TYR A 44 -5.92 26.42 -12.38
N TYR A 45 -6.03 25.16 -12.00
CA TYR A 45 -5.75 24.03 -12.90
C TYR A 45 -7.03 23.22 -13.12
N ARG A 46 -7.23 22.81 -14.37
CA ARG A 46 -8.40 22.01 -14.76
C ARG A 46 -8.35 20.66 -14.02
N ALA A 47 -9.49 20.22 -13.54
CA ALA A 47 -9.69 18.89 -12.97
C ALA A 47 -9.67 17.83 -14.08
N SER A 48 -8.50 17.59 -14.67
CA SER A 48 -8.30 16.64 -15.75
C SER A 48 -8.45 15.19 -15.28
N LYS A 49 -8.60 14.30 -16.26
CA LYS A 49 -8.55 12.86 -16.08
C LYS A 49 -7.29 12.47 -15.30
N GLN A 50 -7.45 11.55 -14.35
CA GLN A 50 -6.38 11.03 -13.52
C GLN A 50 -6.48 9.51 -13.44
N GLU A 51 -5.36 8.83 -13.70
CA GLU A 51 -5.21 7.40 -13.51
C GLU A 51 -4.07 7.19 -12.50
N SER A 52 -4.28 6.30 -11.53
CA SER A 52 -3.26 5.96 -10.54
C SER A 52 -3.33 4.48 -10.23
N ASN A 53 -2.20 3.80 -10.39
CA ASN A 53 -2.06 2.38 -10.07
C ASN A 53 -1.03 2.22 -8.96
N SER A 54 -1.42 1.59 -7.85
CA SER A 54 -0.49 1.27 -6.77
C SER A 54 -0.54 -0.21 -6.39
N ILE A 55 0.63 -0.75 -6.13
CA ILE A 55 0.85 -2.13 -5.68
C ILE A 55 1.45 -2.04 -4.29
N GLN A 56 0.88 -2.75 -3.34
CA GLN A 56 1.44 -2.92 -2.01
C GLN A 56 1.67 -4.40 -1.74
N ALA A 57 2.84 -4.74 -1.20
CA ALA A 57 3.20 -6.10 -0.82
C ALA A 57 3.81 -6.08 0.59
N ASP A 58 3.16 -6.76 1.51
CA ASP A 58 3.57 -6.88 2.91
C ASP A 58 3.79 -8.35 3.28
N PHE A 59 4.88 -8.60 3.99
CA PHE A 59 5.29 -9.90 4.50
C PHE A 59 5.49 -9.81 6.01
N LEU A 60 5.01 -10.82 6.73
CA LEU A 60 5.18 -10.97 8.16
C LEU A 60 5.57 -12.40 8.50
N PHE A 61 6.68 -12.52 9.20
CA PHE A 61 7.17 -13.74 9.83
C PHE A 61 7.06 -13.61 11.34
N SER A 62 6.54 -14.65 11.99
CA SER A 62 6.46 -14.76 13.44
C SER A 62 6.95 -16.12 13.89
N TYR A 63 7.84 -16.13 14.87
CA TYR A 63 8.41 -17.32 15.46
C TYR A 63 8.33 -17.30 16.99
N ARG A 64 7.71 -18.34 17.53
CA ARG A 64 7.48 -18.59 18.95
C ARG A 64 8.11 -19.94 19.35
N PRO A 65 9.44 -19.98 19.58
CA PRO A 65 10.12 -21.23 19.92
C PRO A 65 9.60 -21.83 21.24
N THR A 66 9.37 -20.98 22.24
CA THR A 66 8.88 -21.38 23.56
C THR A 66 7.76 -20.45 24.04
N PRO A 67 6.87 -20.91 24.95
CA PRO A 67 5.93 -20.01 25.61
C PRO A 67 6.69 -18.90 26.36
N GLY A 68 6.55 -17.65 25.90
CA GLY A 68 7.22 -16.51 26.48
C GLY A 68 8.27 -15.87 25.57
N THR A 69 8.76 -16.56 24.53
CA THR A 69 9.69 -15.98 23.55
C THR A 69 8.99 -15.81 22.21
N LEU A 70 9.04 -14.61 21.64
CA LEU A 70 8.36 -14.28 20.40
C LEU A 70 9.22 -13.32 19.57
N VAL A 71 9.43 -13.68 18.30
CA VAL A 71 10.17 -12.87 17.33
C VAL A 71 9.26 -12.57 16.15
N PHE A 72 9.18 -11.31 15.77
CA PHE A 72 8.53 -10.86 14.55
C PHE A 72 9.53 -10.20 13.63
N VAL A 73 9.42 -10.51 12.35
CA VAL A 73 10.14 -9.83 11.27
C VAL A 73 9.12 -9.50 10.20
N GLY A 74 9.02 -8.24 9.81
CA GLY A 74 8.11 -7.80 8.76
C GLY A 74 8.78 -6.89 7.76
N TYR A 75 8.34 -6.99 6.52
CA TYR A 75 8.79 -6.18 5.40
C TYR A 75 7.59 -5.79 4.56
N GLY A 76 7.46 -4.51 4.24
CA GLY A 76 6.41 -3.97 3.38
C GLY A 76 7.02 -3.12 2.28
N SER A 77 6.42 -3.16 1.10
CA SER A 77 6.83 -2.36 -0.05
C SER A 77 5.61 -1.81 -0.77
N SER A 78 5.68 -0.54 -1.15
CA SER A 78 4.70 0.14 -1.97
C SER A 78 5.35 0.58 -3.28
N LEU A 79 4.75 0.19 -4.39
CA LEU A 79 5.14 0.51 -5.75
C LEU A 79 4.00 1.25 -6.43
N THR A 80 4.32 2.20 -7.30
CA THR A 80 3.34 2.90 -8.14
C THR A 80 3.67 2.62 -9.59
N GLU A 81 2.65 2.39 -10.41
CA GLU A 81 2.80 2.20 -11.84
C GLU A 81 2.12 3.35 -12.61
N PRO A 82 2.80 3.98 -13.58
CA PRO A 82 2.21 5.03 -14.40
C PRO A 82 1.10 4.52 -15.34
N GLU A 83 1.17 3.26 -15.79
CA GLU A 83 0.24 2.68 -16.78
C GLU A 83 -0.37 1.38 -16.26
N GLN A 84 -1.69 1.22 -16.41
CA GLN A 84 -2.43 0.06 -15.91
C GLN A 84 -2.01 -1.26 -16.60
N TYR A 85 -1.85 -2.34 -15.82
CA TYR A 85 -1.65 -3.72 -16.27
C TYR A 85 -0.40 -4.03 -17.12
N ARG A 86 0.61 -3.14 -17.16
CA ARG A 86 1.84 -3.38 -17.94
C ARG A 86 2.97 -4.02 -17.13
N PHE A 87 2.96 -3.92 -15.80
CA PHE A 87 4.00 -4.40 -14.87
C PHE A 87 5.44 -4.09 -15.31
N ARG A 88 5.66 -3.00 -16.07
CA ARG A 88 6.94 -2.75 -16.78
C ARG A 88 7.70 -1.54 -16.25
N SER A 89 7.00 -0.61 -15.60
CA SER A 89 7.57 0.62 -15.06
C SER A 89 7.13 0.79 -13.60
N LEU A 90 7.47 -0.19 -12.77
CA LEU A 90 7.16 -0.18 -11.35
C LEU A 90 8.16 0.72 -10.61
N ASP A 91 7.73 1.92 -10.24
CA ASP A 91 8.53 2.81 -9.41
C ASP A 91 8.26 2.51 -7.93
N ARG A 92 9.31 2.09 -7.22
CA ARG A 92 9.22 1.83 -5.78
C ARG A 92 9.08 3.16 -5.03
N LYS A 93 7.95 3.37 -4.36
CA LYS A 93 7.67 4.61 -3.63
C LYS A 93 8.22 4.58 -2.22
N SER A 94 8.06 3.46 -1.52
CA SER A 94 8.41 3.34 -0.11
C SER A 94 8.58 1.89 0.27
N ASP A 95 9.59 1.64 1.11
CA ASP A 95 9.84 0.34 1.74
C ASP A 95 9.88 0.54 3.25
N GLY A 96 9.31 -0.42 3.97
CA GLY A 96 9.28 -0.44 5.44
C GLY A 96 9.77 -1.79 5.95
N PHE A 97 10.68 -1.77 6.92
CA PHE A 97 11.18 -2.98 7.57
C PHE A 97 11.06 -2.84 9.08
N PHE A 98 10.64 -3.92 9.75
CA PHE A 98 10.62 -3.95 11.21
C PHE A 98 11.02 -5.31 11.77
N ILE A 99 11.65 -5.27 12.93
CA ILE A 99 11.92 -6.44 13.78
C ILE A 99 11.39 -6.13 15.17
N LYS A 100 10.76 -7.12 15.79
CA LYS A 100 10.35 -7.05 17.20
C LYS A 100 10.71 -8.35 17.90
N LEU A 101 11.41 -8.23 19.02
CA LEU A 101 11.71 -9.33 19.92
C LEU A 101 11.00 -9.12 21.25
N SER A 102 10.39 -10.17 21.78
CA SER A 102 9.66 -10.14 23.05
C SER A 102 10.00 -11.40 23.84
N TYR A 103 10.37 -11.22 25.09
CA TYR A 103 10.77 -12.30 25.99
C TYR A 103 10.12 -12.10 27.36
N LEU A 104 9.45 -13.14 27.86
CA LEU A 104 8.86 -13.17 29.19
C LEU A 104 9.86 -13.80 30.16
N TYR A 105 10.38 -12.97 31.06
CA TYR A 105 11.18 -13.43 32.18
C TYR A 105 10.27 -13.75 33.37
N ARG A 106 10.49 -14.88 34.04
CA ARG A 106 9.83 -15.25 35.30
C ARG A 106 10.91 -15.44 36.36
N LEU A 107 10.72 -14.74 37.49
CA LEU A 107 11.51 -14.84 38.72
C LEU A 107 10.74 -15.69 39.74
#